data_AF-C7DDJ4-F1
#
_entry.id   AF-C7DDJ4-F1
#
_cell.length_a   1.000
_cell.length_b   1.000
_cell.length_c   1.000
_cell.angle_alpha   90.00
_cell.angle_beta   90.00
_cell.angle_gamma   90.00
#
_symmetry.space_group_name_H-M   'P 1'
#
loop_
_entity.id
_entity.type
_entity.pdbx_description
1 polymer ?
#
loop_
_entity_poly.entity_id
_entity_poly.type
_entity_poly.pdbx_seq_one_letter_code
_entity_poly.pdbx_strand_id
1 'polypeptide(L)'
;MKRTLIALGLATALAFTSATATQAQNYGGNNQISGQEAIGGIVALLLLGAAIKHAKDDNNETRQNDAPKRDVNRPNRRNVLPAECVREFRTSQGTRRLAVRRCIQRNYNHVSRLPDRCARQLWTSRGERRGWAPRCLRNQGFRFR
;
A
#
# COMPACT_ATOMS: atom_id res chain seq x y z
N MET A 1 -11.38 -19.85 54.60
CA MET A 1 -12.68 -20.41 54.19
C MET A 1 -13.00 -19.94 52.76
N LYS A 2 -13.38 -20.89 51.90
CA LYS A 2 -13.98 -20.83 50.53
C LYS A 2 -13.63 -19.69 49.56
N ARG A 3 -12.96 -20.09 48.47
CA ARG A 3 -12.87 -19.40 47.16
C ARG A 3 -14.27 -19.26 46.56
N THR A 4 -14.60 -18.11 45.98
CA THR A 4 -15.81 -17.92 45.18
C THR A 4 -15.42 -17.49 43.76
N LEU A 5 -15.62 -18.42 42.82
CA LEU A 5 -15.60 -18.21 41.37
C LEU A 5 -17.03 -17.91 40.94
N ILE A 6 -17.26 -16.80 40.23
CA ILE A 6 -18.50 -16.48 39.52
C ILE A 6 -18.05 -15.79 38.22
N ALA A 7 -17.89 -16.53 37.12
CA ALA A 7 -18.92 -16.86 36.13
C ALA A 7 -19.45 -15.61 35.39
N LEU A 8 -18.92 -15.36 34.18
CA LEU A 8 -19.69 -14.79 33.07
C LEU A 8 -18.99 -15.12 31.74
N GLY A 9 -19.35 -16.26 31.16
CA GLY A 9 -18.99 -16.62 29.79
C GLY A 9 -19.94 -15.92 28.83
N LEU A 10 -19.47 -14.87 28.15
CA LEU A 10 -20.20 -14.22 27.06
C LEU A 10 -19.87 -14.94 25.75
N ALA A 11 -20.63 -16.00 25.46
CA ALA A 11 -20.76 -16.53 24.11
C ALA A 11 -21.56 -15.52 23.28
N THR A 12 -20.90 -14.84 22.34
CA THR A 12 -21.58 -14.13 21.25
C THR A 12 -21.11 -14.72 19.94
N ALA A 13 -22.00 -15.51 19.34
CA ALA A 13 -21.84 -16.10 18.03
C ALA A 13 -21.89 -15.01 16.95
N LEU A 14 -20.77 -14.75 16.27
CA LEU A 14 -20.76 -14.01 15.01
C LEU A 14 -20.96 -15.02 13.87
N ALA A 15 -22.17 -15.55 13.78
CA ALA A 15 -22.63 -16.34 12.64
C ALA A 15 -23.42 -15.45 11.68
N PHE A 16 -22.76 -14.49 11.01
CA PHE A 16 -23.32 -13.84 9.82
C PHE A 16 -22.19 -13.41 8.88
N THR A 17 -21.87 -14.26 7.91
CA THR A 17 -21.34 -13.80 6.62
C THR A 17 -22.06 -14.59 5.54
N SER A 18 -23.28 -14.13 5.21
CA SER A 18 -23.96 -14.52 4.00
C SER A 18 -23.16 -14.00 2.80
N ALA A 19 -22.34 -14.86 2.22
CA ALA A 19 -21.68 -14.60 0.94
C ALA A 19 -22.73 -14.66 -0.18
N THR A 20 -23.32 -13.53 -0.54
CA THR A 20 -23.98 -13.38 -1.85
C THR A 20 -22.90 -13.06 -2.88
N ALA A 21 -22.31 -14.10 -3.46
CA ALA A 21 -21.52 -13.99 -4.68
C ALA A 21 -22.36 -14.52 -5.84
N THR A 22 -23.27 -13.69 -6.38
CA THR A 22 -23.82 -13.92 -7.70
C THR A 22 -22.82 -13.38 -8.71
N GLN A 23 -21.98 -14.24 -9.25
CA GLN A 23 -21.22 -13.96 -10.47
C GLN A 23 -21.57 -15.06 -11.47
N ALA A 24 -22.27 -14.64 -12.52
CA ALA A 24 -22.84 -15.43 -13.58
C ALA A 24 -21.82 -16.40 -14.20
N GLN A 25 -22.14 -17.69 -14.20
CA GLN A 25 -21.43 -18.70 -15.00
C GLN A 25 -22.10 -18.77 -16.37
N ASN A 26 -21.59 -17.98 -17.32
CA ASN A 26 -21.75 -18.24 -18.74
C ASN A 26 -20.41 -18.81 -19.23
N TYR A 27 -20.36 -20.12 -19.44
CA TYR A 27 -19.38 -20.74 -20.32
C TYR A 27 -20.12 -21.83 -21.10
N GLY A 28 -20.52 -21.45 -22.32
CA GLY A 28 -20.99 -22.36 -23.34
C GLY A 28 -19.88 -23.32 -23.79
N GLY A 29 -20.28 -24.54 -24.12
CA GLY A 29 -19.39 -25.56 -24.65
C GLY A 29 -19.97 -26.95 -24.47
N ASN A 30 -20.96 -27.29 -25.32
CA ASN A 30 -21.49 -28.64 -25.44
C ASN A 30 -20.34 -29.64 -25.70
N ASN A 31 -20.16 -30.59 -24.80
CA ASN A 31 -20.08 -32.00 -25.20
C ASN A 31 -20.42 -32.90 -24.01
N GLN A 32 -21.67 -33.34 -24.02
CA GLN A 32 -22.23 -34.57 -23.46
C GLN A 32 -21.38 -35.27 -22.41
N ILE A 33 -21.75 -35.04 -21.16
CA ILE A 33 -21.39 -35.87 -20.02
C ILE A 33 -22.08 -37.22 -20.25
N SER A 34 -21.36 -38.15 -20.88
CA SER A 34 -21.75 -39.55 -20.89
C SER A 34 -21.69 -40.05 -19.46
N GLY A 35 -22.82 -40.58 -19.00
CA GLY A 35 -23.04 -41.02 -17.64
C GLY A 35 -22.02 -42.04 -17.17
N GLN A 36 -21.95 -42.10 -15.85
CA GLN A 36 -21.12 -42.95 -14.99
C GLN A 36 -19.63 -42.60 -14.91
N GLU A 37 -19.28 -42.07 -13.73
CA GLU A 37 -17.95 -42.05 -13.10
C GLU A 37 -17.05 -40.86 -13.45
N ALA A 38 -17.19 -39.76 -12.71
CA ALA A 38 -16.20 -38.68 -12.64
C ALA A 38 -15.47 -38.69 -11.29
N ILE A 39 -14.61 -39.70 -11.08
CA ILE A 39 -13.50 -39.61 -10.13
C ILE A 39 -12.28 -39.16 -10.95
N GLY A 40 -11.78 -37.95 -10.69
CA GLY A 40 -10.46 -37.51 -11.19
C GLY A 40 -10.44 -36.11 -11.81
N GLY A 41 -10.06 -35.10 -11.01
CA GLY A 41 -10.06 -33.71 -11.44
C GLY A 41 -8.81 -32.92 -11.05
N ILE A 42 -7.61 -33.52 -11.11
CA ILE A 42 -6.34 -32.78 -10.91
C ILE A 42 -5.44 -32.77 -12.16
N VAL A 43 -5.66 -33.66 -13.14
CA VAL A 43 -4.77 -33.78 -14.32
C VAL A 43 -4.99 -32.70 -15.40
N ALA A 44 -6.16 -32.05 -15.44
CA ALA A 44 -6.49 -31.10 -16.51
C ALA A 44 -5.76 -29.74 -16.43
N LEU A 45 -5.25 -29.34 -15.26
CA LEU A 45 -4.63 -28.01 -15.09
C LEU A 45 -3.17 -27.93 -15.61
N LEU A 46 -2.50 -29.07 -15.82
CA LEU A 46 -1.10 -29.08 -16.24
C LEU A 46 -0.87 -28.96 -17.76
N LEU A 47 -1.87 -29.27 -18.60
CA LEU A 47 -1.69 -29.34 -20.06
C LEU A 47 -2.00 -28.04 -20.83
N LEU A 48 -2.54 -27.01 -20.18
CA LEU A 48 -2.84 -25.72 -20.83
C LEU A 48 -1.87 -24.60 -20.41
N GLY A 49 -0.67 -24.97 -19.97
CA GLY A 49 0.39 -24.05 -19.53
C GLY A 49 1.29 -23.48 -20.63
N ALA A 50 0.97 -23.68 -21.92
CA ALA A 50 1.81 -23.19 -23.02
C ALA A 50 0.99 -22.82 -24.25
N ALA A 51 0.57 -21.55 -24.33
CA ALA A 51 0.52 -20.76 -25.58
C ALA A 51 -0.34 -19.52 -25.40
N ILE A 52 0.16 -18.51 -24.68
CA ILE A 52 -0.31 -17.13 -24.90
C ILE A 52 0.92 -16.25 -25.04
N LYS A 53 1.50 -16.25 -26.25
CA LYS A 53 2.24 -15.09 -26.74
C LYS A 53 1.36 -14.42 -27.80
N HIS A 54 0.76 -13.30 -27.42
CA HIS A 54 0.15 -12.39 -28.37
C HIS A 54 1.26 -11.61 -29.08
N ALA A 55 1.46 -11.92 -30.36
CA ALA A 55 2.11 -11.02 -31.30
C ALA A 55 1.12 -9.92 -31.66
N LYS A 56 1.53 -8.67 -31.47
CA LYS A 56 0.73 -7.49 -31.80
C LYS A 56 1.38 -6.83 -33.01
N ASP A 57 0.81 -7.09 -34.19
CA ASP A 57 1.14 -6.38 -35.43
C ASP A 57 0.21 -5.17 -35.59
N ASP A 58 0.60 -4.11 -34.90
CA ASP A 58 0.24 -2.70 -35.12
C ASP A 58 0.65 -2.16 -36.51
N ASN A 59 0.00 -2.54 -37.62
CA ASN A 59 0.10 -1.78 -38.87
C ASN A 59 -0.62 -0.44 -38.70
N ASN A 60 0.12 0.58 -38.25
CA ASN A 60 -0.35 1.95 -38.22
C ASN A 60 0.78 2.88 -38.71
N GLU A 61 0.81 3.06 -40.04
CA GLU A 61 1.47 4.16 -40.71
C GLU A 61 0.80 5.49 -40.32
N THR A 62 1.05 5.96 -39.10
CA THR A 62 0.77 7.35 -38.73
C THR A 62 2.05 7.96 -38.20
N ARG A 63 2.72 8.70 -39.09
CA ARG A 63 3.66 9.80 -38.84
C ARG A 63 4.23 9.83 -37.42
N GLN A 64 5.38 9.20 -37.25
CA GLN A 64 6.26 9.41 -36.10
C GLN A 64 6.63 10.89 -36.01
N ASN A 65 5.81 11.64 -35.27
CA ASN A 65 6.34 12.71 -34.46
C ASN A 65 6.99 12.01 -33.27
N ASP A 66 8.30 11.83 -33.32
CA ASP A 66 9.13 11.41 -32.20
C ASP A 66 9.09 12.46 -31.09
N ALA A 67 7.93 12.61 -30.44
CA ALA A 67 7.83 13.33 -29.20
C ALA A 67 8.62 12.53 -28.16
N PRO A 68 9.61 13.11 -27.48
CA PRO A 68 10.43 12.39 -26.51
C PRO A 68 9.51 11.78 -25.46
N LYS A 69 9.51 10.44 -25.39
CA LYS A 69 8.80 9.65 -24.39
C LYS A 69 9.25 10.14 -23.02
N ARG A 70 8.45 11.02 -22.40
CA ARG A 70 8.77 11.63 -21.10
C ARG A 70 9.01 10.49 -20.12
N ASP A 71 10.26 10.37 -19.67
CA ASP A 71 10.67 9.47 -18.62
C ASP A 71 9.81 9.75 -17.37
N VAL A 72 8.81 8.90 -17.15
CA VAL A 72 7.86 8.99 -16.03
C VAL A 72 8.56 8.68 -14.70
N ASN A 73 9.82 8.24 -14.74
CA ASN A 73 10.60 7.88 -13.57
C ASN A 73 11.65 8.93 -13.20
N ARG A 74 11.48 10.19 -13.61
CA ARG A 74 12.30 11.27 -13.05
C ARG A 74 11.80 11.57 -11.63
N PRO A 75 12.58 11.29 -10.57
CA PRO A 75 12.14 11.59 -9.21
C PRO A 75 11.80 13.07 -9.14
N ASN A 76 10.55 13.36 -8.77
CA ASN A 76 10.08 14.72 -8.60
C ASN A 76 10.99 15.37 -7.55
N ARG A 77 11.94 16.20 -7.99
CA ARG A 77 12.91 16.88 -7.10
C ARG A 77 12.22 17.66 -5.98
N ARG A 78 10.94 17.99 -6.21
CA ARG A 78 10.04 18.66 -5.26
C ARG A 78 9.50 17.77 -4.14
N ASN A 79 9.90 16.49 -4.08
CA ASN A 79 9.57 15.57 -2.99
C ASN A 79 10.85 15.10 -2.26
N VAL A 80 12.00 15.73 -2.52
CA VAL A 80 13.28 15.43 -1.88
C VAL A 80 13.49 16.43 -0.74
N LEU A 81 13.49 15.94 0.50
CA LEU A 81 13.76 16.74 1.69
C LEU A 81 15.24 16.62 2.11
N PRO A 82 15.79 17.68 2.71
CA PRO A 82 17.10 17.65 3.35
C PRO A 82 17.15 16.63 4.49
N ALA A 83 18.03 15.63 4.40
CA ALA A 83 18.21 14.62 5.44
C ALA A 83 18.77 15.21 6.74
N GLU A 84 19.56 16.29 6.66
CA GLU A 84 20.14 17.01 7.79
C GLU A 84 19.09 17.64 8.72
N CYS A 85 17.87 17.83 8.22
CA CYS A 85 16.76 18.32 9.03
C CYS A 85 16.09 17.24 9.89
N VAL A 86 16.46 15.97 9.72
CA VAL A 86 15.95 14.87 10.55
C VAL A 86 16.79 14.76 11.81
N ARG A 87 16.15 14.99 12.95
CA ARG A 87 16.80 14.86 14.26
C ARG A 87 16.07 13.85 15.14
N GLU A 88 16.81 13.33 16.09
CA GLU A 88 16.32 12.39 17.09
C GLU A 88 16.06 13.12 18.41
N PHE A 89 14.93 12.81 19.05
CA PHE A 89 14.47 13.43 20.27
C PHE A 89 14.07 12.37 21.28
N ARG A 90 14.56 12.51 22.51
CA ARG A 90 14.08 11.72 23.66
C ARG A 90 12.78 12.32 24.16
N THR A 91 11.73 11.52 24.21
CA THR A 91 10.43 11.86 24.80
C THR A 91 10.12 10.89 25.94
N SER A 92 9.04 11.13 26.69
CA SER A 92 8.58 10.21 27.74
C SER A 92 8.22 8.82 27.20
N GLN A 93 7.86 8.71 25.92
CA GLN A 93 7.49 7.46 25.24
C GLN A 93 8.69 6.83 24.50
N GLY A 94 9.90 7.22 24.89
CA GLY A 94 11.15 6.81 24.28
C GLY A 94 11.58 7.72 23.14
N THR A 95 12.47 7.20 22.29
CA THR A 95 13.11 8.02 21.27
C THR A 95 12.27 8.11 20.00
N ARG A 96 12.18 9.31 19.42
CA ARG A 96 11.42 9.59 18.19
C ARG A 96 12.24 10.47 17.24
N ARG A 97 12.10 10.23 15.93
CA ARG A 97 12.73 11.04 14.89
C ARG A 97 11.73 12.01 14.27
N LEU A 98 12.19 13.24 14.03
CA LEU A 98 11.38 14.31 13.47
C LEU A 98 12.18 15.09 12.43
N ALA A 99 11.59 15.32 11.26
CA ALA A 99 12.06 16.36 10.34
C ALA A 99 11.63 17.72 10.92
N VAL A 100 12.58 18.44 11.51
CA VAL A 100 12.30 19.61 12.35
C VAL A 100 11.75 20.78 11.52
N ARG A 101 10.62 21.35 11.94
CA ARG A 101 9.90 22.37 11.16
C ARG A 101 10.78 23.56 10.77
N ARG A 102 11.51 24.11 11.74
CA ARG A 102 12.38 25.29 11.52
C ARG A 102 13.50 25.00 10.52
N CYS A 103 14.04 23.78 10.49
CA CYS A 103 15.08 23.40 9.54
C CYS A 103 14.49 23.25 8.14
N ILE A 104 13.36 22.54 8.02
CA ILE A 104 12.64 22.38 6.75
C ILE A 104 12.27 23.73 6.16
N GLN A 105 11.73 24.65 6.95
CA GLN A 105 11.35 25.99 6.47
C GLN A 105 12.51 26.80 5.91
N ARG A 106 13.75 26.53 6.33
CA ARG A 106 14.94 27.23 5.86
C ARG A 106 15.57 26.58 4.63
N ASN A 107 15.51 25.26 4.54
CA ASN A 107 16.27 24.48 3.55
C ASN A 107 15.39 23.82 2.49
N TYR A 108 14.07 24.00 2.54
CA TYR A 108 13.16 23.35 1.61
C TYR A 108 12.04 24.31 1.16
N ASN A 109 12.03 24.58 -0.14
CA ASN A 109 11.18 25.63 -0.73
C ASN A 109 9.69 25.26 -0.85
N HIS A 110 9.33 23.99 -0.65
CA HIS A 110 7.96 23.50 -0.90
C HIS A 110 7.26 23.03 0.39
N VAL A 111 7.48 23.74 1.50
CA VAL A 111 6.93 23.38 2.83
C VAL A 111 5.41 23.19 2.80
N SER A 112 4.69 24.00 2.03
CA SER A 112 3.23 23.95 1.88
C SER A 112 2.71 22.63 1.28
N ARG A 113 3.58 21.81 0.68
CA ARG A 113 3.20 20.49 0.15
C ARG A 113 3.35 19.37 1.19
N LEU A 114 3.96 19.65 2.35
CA LEU A 114 4.12 18.62 3.37
C LEU A 114 2.74 18.28 3.94
N PRO A 115 2.36 17.00 3.97
CA PRO A 115 1.05 16.61 4.47
C PRO A 115 0.92 16.87 5.97
N ASP A 116 -0.13 17.58 6.36
CA ASP A 116 -0.43 17.84 7.78
C ASP A 116 -0.67 16.55 8.56
N ARG A 117 -1.17 15.48 7.90
CA ARG A 117 -1.27 14.15 8.51
C ARG A 117 0.06 13.58 9.03
N CYS A 118 1.18 14.04 8.50
CA CYS A 118 2.50 13.64 8.95
C CYS A 118 3.09 14.60 9.98
N ALA A 119 2.44 15.74 10.25
CA ALA A 119 2.87 16.69 11.25
C ALA A 119 2.70 16.09 12.66
N ARG A 120 3.71 16.29 13.50
CA ARG A 120 3.72 15.83 14.89
C ARG A 120 4.28 16.92 15.78
N GLN A 121 3.75 16.92 16.99
CA GLN A 121 4.24 17.70 18.11
C GLN A 121 4.78 16.73 19.15
N LEU A 122 6.04 16.90 19.53
CA LEU A 122 6.73 16.09 20.53
C LEU A 122 7.05 16.95 21.74
N TRP A 123 6.66 16.48 22.91
CA TRP A 123 7.13 17.04 24.18
C TRP A 123 8.48 16.41 24.54
N THR A 124 9.51 17.24 24.60
CA THR A 124 10.87 16.83 24.98
C THR A 124 11.24 17.50 26.29
N SER A 125 12.30 17.03 26.96
CA SER A 125 12.84 17.67 28.16
C SER A 125 13.26 19.13 27.93
N ARG A 126 13.55 19.51 26.68
CA ARG A 126 13.90 20.88 26.26
C ARG A 126 12.73 21.62 25.62
N GLY A 127 11.51 21.27 26.01
CA GLY A 127 10.27 21.87 25.52
C GLY A 127 9.67 21.19 24.29
N GLU A 128 8.68 21.86 23.71
CA GLU A 128 7.92 21.37 22.56
C GLU A 128 8.74 21.40 21.26
N ARG A 129 8.62 20.35 20.46
CA ARG A 129 9.24 20.24 19.12
C ARG A 129 8.17 19.91 18.08
N ARG A 130 8.11 20.71 17.02
CA ARG A 130 7.20 20.54 15.88
C ARG A 130 7.96 20.16 14.62
N GLY A 131 7.32 19.35 13.80
CA GLY A 131 7.89 18.86 12.54
C GLY A 131 7.08 17.72 11.97
N TRP A 132 7.68 16.96 11.08
CA TRP A 132 7.01 15.84 10.41
C TRP A 132 7.71 14.52 10.68
N ALA A 133 6.95 13.44 10.82
CA ALA A 133 7.49 12.12 11.03
C ALA A 133 8.15 11.59 9.74
N PRO A 134 9.46 11.27 9.73
CA PRO A 134 10.16 10.82 8.51
C PRO A 134 9.61 9.51 7.92
N ARG A 135 9.05 8.63 8.75
CA ARG A 135 8.40 7.39 8.28
C ARG A 135 7.11 7.69 7.54
N CYS A 136 6.26 8.56 8.10
CA CYS A 136 5.03 9.01 7.43
C CYS A 136 5.35 9.68 6.10
N LEU A 137 6.30 10.63 6.07
CA LEU A 137 6.70 11.32 4.84
C LEU A 137 7.15 10.35 3.74
N ARG A 138 7.93 9.31 4.09
CA ARG A 138 8.34 8.27 3.13
C ARG A 138 7.15 7.50 2.55
N ASN A 139 6.16 7.18 3.37
CA ASN A 139 4.93 6.54 2.92
C ASN A 139 4.10 7.46 2.02
N GLN A 140 4.30 8.78 2.11
CA GLN A 140 3.68 9.79 1.25
C GLN A 140 4.48 10.11 -0.02
N GLY A 141 5.49 9.29 -0.34
CA GLY A 141 6.29 9.47 -1.56
C GLY A 141 7.39 10.53 -1.45
N PHE A 142 7.64 11.05 -0.25
CA PHE A 142 8.80 11.91 -0.01
C PHE A 142 10.06 11.09 0.25
N ARG A 143 11.21 11.64 -0.15
CA ARG A 143 12.53 11.02 0.05
C ARG A 143 13.42 11.99 0.81
N PHE A 144 14.41 11.46 1.53
CA PHE A 144 15.43 12.26 2.20
C PHE A 144 16.75 12.05 1.47
N ARG A 145 17.47 13.12 1.15
CA ARG A 145 18.80 13.08 0.51
C ARG A 145 19.77 13.98 1.26
#